data_AF-A0A2M7M3N9-F1
#
_entry.id   AF-A0A2M7M3N9-F1
#
_cell.length_a   1.000
_cell.length_b   1.000
_cell.length_c   1.000
_cell.angle_alpha   90.00
_cell.angle_beta   90.00
_cell.angle_gamma   90.00
#
_symmetry.space_group_name_H-M   'P 1'
#
loop_
_entity.id
_entity.type
_entity.pdbx_description
1 polymer ?
#
loop_
_entity_poly.entity_id
_entity_poly.type
_entity_poly.pdbx_seq_one_letter_code
_entity_poly.pdbx_strand_id
1 'polypeptide(L)'
;MQKKYADLLKTKCCKKSYEKLTALNNAGLFEFVRKYTELCNPDSVYVCDDSDQDREYIGNRALENAEERKLAIDGHTIHFDGYNDLARDKTSTKYLLPQGADLGDALNATDKETGLEEIHRYLKNIMAGKEM
;
A
#
# COMPACT_ATOMS: atom_id res chain seq x y z
N MET A 1 -17.75 1.17 -20.01
CA MET A 1 -17.13 1.14 -18.67
C MET A 1 -15.95 0.18 -18.59
N GLN A 2 -16.06 -1.13 -18.89
CA GLN A 2 -14.93 -2.09 -18.82
C GLN A 2 -13.63 -1.71 -19.57
N LYS A 3 -13.69 -1.03 -20.72
CA LYS A 3 -12.48 -0.61 -21.47
C LYS A 3 -11.65 0.47 -20.75
N LYS A 4 -12.29 1.48 -20.17
CA LYS A 4 -11.63 2.64 -19.51
C LYS A 4 -10.83 2.24 -18.26
N TYR A 5 -11.10 1.06 -17.72
CA TYR A 5 -10.56 0.57 -16.45
C TYR A 5 -9.32 -0.30 -16.59
N ALA A 6 -9.18 -1.04 -17.69
CA ALA A 6 -7.90 -1.68 -18.05
C ALA A 6 -6.83 -0.63 -18.42
N ASP A 7 -7.28 0.53 -18.93
CA ASP A 7 -6.40 1.63 -19.33
C ASP A 7 -5.73 2.34 -18.14
N LEU A 8 -6.36 2.37 -16.96
CA LEU A 8 -5.80 3.03 -15.77
C LEU A 8 -4.49 2.36 -15.35
N LEU A 9 -4.54 1.05 -15.08
CA LEU A 9 -3.33 0.32 -14.66
C LEU A 9 -2.28 0.28 -15.76
N LYS A 10 -2.70 0.22 -17.03
CA LYS A 10 -1.76 0.31 -18.16
C LYS A 10 -1.03 1.67 -18.22
N THR A 11 -1.66 2.74 -17.74
CA THR A 11 -1.09 4.09 -17.70
C THR A 11 -0.25 4.33 -16.46
N LYS A 12 -0.70 3.81 -15.30
CA LYS A 12 -0.05 4.02 -14.00
C LYS A 12 1.09 3.05 -13.73
N CYS A 13 1.00 1.81 -14.23
CA CYS A 13 2.10 0.86 -14.13
C CYS A 13 3.15 1.14 -15.20
N CYS A 14 4.44 0.97 -14.86
CA CYS A 14 5.45 0.78 -15.88
C CYS A 14 5.20 -0.54 -16.65
N LYS A 15 5.77 -0.67 -17.85
CA LYS A 15 5.57 -1.86 -18.70
C LYS A 15 5.86 -3.17 -17.95
N LYS A 16 6.98 -3.23 -17.22
CA LYS A 16 7.37 -4.42 -16.45
C LYS A 16 6.37 -4.74 -15.34
N SER A 17 5.95 -3.74 -14.57
CA SER A 17 4.95 -3.92 -13.50
C SER A 17 3.60 -4.39 -14.04
N TYR A 18 3.16 -3.85 -15.17
CA TYR A 18 1.94 -4.30 -15.83
C TYR A 18 2.04 -5.75 -16.31
N GLU A 19 3.16 -6.13 -16.92
CA GLU A 19 3.43 -7.51 -17.35
C GLU A 19 3.40 -8.48 -16.16
N LYS A 20 4.10 -8.17 -15.06
CA LYS A 20 4.07 -8.95 -13.81
C LYS A 20 2.63 -9.17 -13.32
N LEU A 21 1.83 -8.10 -13.24
CA LEU A 21 0.44 -8.18 -12.78
C LEU A 21 -0.44 -9.02 -13.72
N THR A 22 -0.30 -8.85 -15.03
CA THR A 22 -1.10 -9.61 -16.01
C THR A 22 -0.72 -11.10 -16.08
N ALA A 23 0.54 -11.44 -15.83
CA ALA A 23 1.01 -12.83 -15.84
C ALA A 23 0.32 -13.71 -14.78
N LEU A 24 -0.18 -13.11 -13.69
CA LEU A 24 -0.92 -13.81 -12.64
C LEU A 24 -2.30 -14.31 -13.10
N ASN A 25 -2.82 -13.79 -14.22
CA ASN A 25 -4.11 -14.17 -14.81
C ASN A 25 -5.27 -14.23 -13.78
N ASN A 26 -5.28 -13.28 -12.83
CA ASN A 26 -6.26 -13.23 -11.75
C ASN A 26 -7.09 -11.95 -11.84
N ALA A 27 -8.31 -12.08 -12.35
CA ALA A 27 -9.23 -10.95 -12.54
C ALA A 27 -9.60 -10.24 -11.21
N GLY A 28 -9.73 -11.00 -10.12
CA GLY A 28 -10.06 -10.44 -8.81
C GLY A 28 -8.93 -9.56 -8.26
N LEU A 29 -7.69 -10.02 -8.40
CA LEU A 29 -6.50 -9.23 -8.04
C LEU A 29 -6.39 -7.98 -8.91
N PHE A 30 -6.56 -8.12 -10.22
CA PHE A 30 -6.47 -6.98 -11.14
C PHE A 30 -7.51 -5.90 -10.79
N GLU A 31 -8.75 -6.30 -10.53
CA GLU A 31 -9.82 -5.40 -10.10
C GLU A 31 -9.54 -4.77 -8.73
N PHE A 32 -8.96 -5.52 -7.80
CA PHE A 32 -8.54 -5.02 -6.49
C PHE A 32 -7.48 -3.93 -6.62
N VAL A 33 -6.39 -4.18 -7.33
CA VAL A 33 -5.32 -3.20 -7.55
C VAL A 33 -5.86 -1.97 -8.27
N ARG A 34 -6.70 -2.17 -9.29
CA ARG A 34 -7.35 -1.07 -10.00
C ARG A 34 -8.19 -0.20 -9.06
N LYS A 35 -9.07 -0.81 -8.25
CA LYS A 35 -9.93 -0.10 -7.29
C LYS A 35 -9.09 0.78 -6.35
N TYR A 36 -8.00 0.25 -5.79
CA TYR A 36 -7.17 1.02 -4.87
C TYR A 36 -6.25 2.03 -5.57
N THR A 37 -5.84 1.78 -6.81
CA THR A 37 -5.17 2.80 -7.64
C THR A 37 -6.09 4.00 -7.85
N GLU A 38 -7.37 3.76 -8.15
CA GLU A 38 -8.35 4.84 -8.31
C GLU A 38 -8.62 5.58 -6.99
N LEU A 39 -8.78 4.85 -5.88
CA LEU A 39 -9.06 5.43 -4.57
C LEU A 39 -7.88 6.25 -4.03
N CYS A 40 -6.67 5.66 -4.05
CA CYS A 40 -5.47 6.25 -3.46
C CYS A 40 -4.83 7.32 -4.36
N ASN A 41 -5.13 7.29 -5.67
CA ASN A 41 -4.65 8.23 -6.69
C ASN A 41 -3.11 8.43 -6.68
N PRO A 42 -2.31 7.36 -6.83
CA PRO A 42 -0.86 7.47 -6.94
C PRO A 42 -0.44 8.00 -8.31
N ASP A 43 0.78 8.50 -8.41
CA ASP A 43 1.39 8.93 -9.68
C ASP A 43 1.79 7.73 -10.53
N SER A 44 2.41 6.72 -9.90
CA SER A 44 2.82 5.46 -10.52
C SER A 44 2.43 4.24 -9.66
N VAL A 45 2.42 3.06 -10.28
CA VAL A 45 2.24 1.77 -9.61
C VAL A 45 3.40 0.85 -9.96
N TYR A 46 4.07 0.31 -8.94
CA TYR A 46 5.17 -0.62 -9.08
C TYR A 46 4.80 -1.99 -8.51
N VAL A 47 5.13 -3.06 -9.24
CA VAL A 47 4.79 -4.43 -8.84
C VAL A 47 6.08 -5.18 -8.55
N CYS A 48 6.26 -5.56 -7.28
CA CYS A 48 7.40 -6.32 -6.83
C CYS A 48 7.21 -7.84 -7.08
N ASP A 49 8.29 -8.55 -7.41
CA ASP A 49 8.37 -10.00 -7.59
C ASP A 49 9.48 -10.66 -6.76
N ASP A 50 9.97 -9.95 -5.72
CA ASP A 50 11.05 -10.38 -4.81
C ASP A 50 12.40 -10.68 -5.49
N SER A 51 12.59 -10.22 -6.73
CA SER A 51 13.89 -10.30 -7.40
C SER A 51 14.94 -9.38 -6.75
N ASP A 52 16.22 -9.67 -6.98
CA ASP A 52 17.32 -8.81 -6.53
C ASP A 52 17.21 -7.38 -7.08
N GLN A 53 16.66 -7.23 -8.30
CA GLN A 53 16.41 -5.93 -8.91
C GLN A 53 15.36 -5.12 -8.15
N ASP A 54 14.30 -5.76 -7.67
CA ASP A 54 13.25 -5.08 -6.91
C ASP A 54 13.76 -4.71 -5.51
N ARG A 55 14.57 -5.58 -4.89
CA ARG A 55 15.26 -5.26 -3.63
C ARG A 55 16.18 -4.05 -3.78
N GLU A 56 16.97 -4.00 -4.85
CA GLU A 56 17.84 -2.86 -5.15
C GLU A 56 17.02 -1.60 -5.46
N TYR A 57 15.94 -1.73 -6.22
CA TYR A 57 15.02 -0.64 -6.53
C TYR A 57 14.47 0.00 -5.24
N ILE A 58 13.88 -0.79 -4.34
CA ILE A 58 13.30 -0.30 -3.09
C ILE A 58 14.36 0.39 -2.23
N GLY A 59 15.53 -0.23 -2.06
CA GLY A 59 16.61 0.36 -1.28
C GLY A 59 17.09 1.71 -1.84
N ASN A 60 17.23 1.82 -3.17
CA ASN A 60 17.58 3.08 -3.81
C ASN A 60 16.48 4.14 -3.66
N ARG A 61 15.20 3.76 -3.78
CA ARG A 61 14.07 4.67 -3.58
C ARG A 61 14.00 5.23 -2.16
N ALA A 62 14.27 4.40 -1.13
CA ALA A 62 14.33 4.86 0.26
C ALA A 62 15.43 5.90 0.49
N LEU A 63 16.58 5.73 -0.17
CA LEU A 63 17.68 6.71 -0.16
C LEU A 63 17.34 7.99 -0.93
N GLU A 64 16.75 7.88 -2.13
CA GLU A 64 16.31 9.01 -2.96
C GLU A 64 15.25 9.87 -2.27
N ASN A 65 14.32 9.23 -1.57
CA ASN A 65 13.27 9.90 -0.78
C ASN A 65 13.78 10.45 0.56
N ALA A 66 15.05 10.20 0.89
CA ALA A 66 15.67 10.53 2.18
C ALA A 66 14.96 9.92 3.40
N GLU A 67 14.23 8.82 3.19
CA GLU A 67 13.69 7.97 4.25
C GLU A 67 14.85 7.26 4.98
N GLU A 68 15.85 6.81 4.23
CA GLU A 68 17.03 6.14 4.76
C GLU A 68 18.34 6.89 4.45
N ARG A 69 19.40 6.57 5.21
CA ARG A 69 20.76 7.07 4.98
C ARG A 69 21.78 5.94 5.02
N LYS A 70 22.76 5.99 4.11
CA LYS A 70 23.86 5.01 4.06
C LYS A 70 24.72 5.06 5.32
N LEU A 71 25.16 3.89 5.78
CA LEU A 71 26.16 3.72 6.83
C LEU A 71 27.54 3.39 6.23
N ALA A 72 28.55 3.28 7.10
CA ALA A 72 29.92 2.95 6.68
C ALA A 72 30.07 1.50 6.19
N ILE A 73 29.16 0.61 6.58
CA ILE A 73 29.12 -0.79 6.12
C ILE A 73 28.30 -0.83 4.83
N ASP A 74 28.87 -1.43 3.79
CA ASP A 74 28.20 -1.52 2.50
C ASP A 74 26.88 -2.30 2.60
N GLY A 75 25.86 -1.81 1.89
CA GLY A 75 24.49 -2.33 1.96
C GLY A 75 23.72 -2.02 3.25
N HIS A 76 24.31 -1.34 4.24
CA HIS A 76 23.62 -0.98 5.48
C HIS A 76 23.10 0.46 5.43
N THR A 77 21.89 0.64 5.93
CA THR A 77 21.22 1.94 6.06
C THR A 77 20.68 2.15 7.47
N ILE A 78 20.30 3.40 7.76
CA ILE A 78 19.61 3.80 8.98
C ILE A 78 18.37 4.62 8.64
N HIS A 79 17.28 4.34 9.35
CA HIS A 79 16.04 5.10 9.36
C HIS A 79 15.79 5.64 10.78
N PHE A 80 15.19 6.81 10.87
CA PHE A 80 14.69 7.35 12.14
C PHE A 80 13.21 7.63 11.97
N ASP A 81 12.38 6.92 12.72
CA ASP A 81 10.93 7.12 12.71
C ASP A 81 10.56 8.51 13.23
N GLY A 82 9.35 8.96 12.86
CA GLY A 82 8.79 10.18 13.42
C GLY A 82 8.59 10.07 14.93
N TYR A 83 8.76 11.18 15.66
CA TYR A 83 8.60 11.22 17.12
C TYR A 83 7.25 10.65 17.62
N ASN A 84 6.20 10.76 16.81
CA ASN A 84 4.86 10.27 17.14
C ASN A 84 4.59 8.82 16.68
N ASP A 85 5.56 8.14 16.07
CA ASP A 85 5.40 6.82 15.45
C ASP A 85 6.52 5.85 15.86
N LEU A 86 6.84 5.83 17.16
CA LEU A 86 7.95 5.04 17.72
C LEU A 86 7.53 3.64 18.18
N ALA A 87 6.22 3.36 18.21
CA ALA A 87 5.68 2.10 18.68
C ALA A 87 4.25 1.88 18.17
N ARG A 88 3.80 0.63 18.22
CA ARG A 88 2.43 0.26 17.86
C ARG A 88 1.39 1.05 18.66
N ASP A 89 0.54 1.79 17.97
CA ASP A 89 -0.65 2.42 18.56
C ASP A 89 -1.78 1.40 18.74
N LYS A 90 -1.90 0.89 19.97
CA LYS A 90 -2.97 -0.05 20.34
C LYS A 90 -4.35 0.61 20.31
N THR A 91 -4.44 1.93 20.49
CA THR A 91 -5.72 2.67 20.55
C THR A 91 -6.33 2.87 19.17
N SER A 92 -5.49 3.01 18.14
CA SER A 92 -5.91 3.06 16.73
C SER A 92 -6.01 1.68 16.07
N THR A 93 -5.48 0.62 16.70
CA THR A 93 -5.62 -0.76 16.21
C THR A 93 -7.01 -1.30 16.57
N LYS A 94 -7.87 -1.57 15.57
CA LYS A 94 -9.24 -2.07 15.77
C LYS A 94 -9.53 -3.35 14.98
N TYR A 95 -10.31 -4.25 15.56
CA TYR A 95 -10.93 -5.36 14.85
C TYR A 95 -12.23 -4.90 14.19
N LEU A 96 -12.40 -5.24 12.90
CA LEU A 96 -13.64 -4.97 12.17
C LEU A 96 -14.56 -6.18 12.26
N LEU A 97 -15.61 -6.08 13.07
CA LEU A 97 -16.50 -7.20 13.37
C LEU A 97 -17.77 -7.15 12.51
N PRO A 98 -18.24 -8.30 11.99
CA PRO A 98 -19.56 -8.37 11.40
C PRO A 98 -20.63 -8.13 12.46
N GLN A 99 -21.82 -7.73 12.02
CA GLN A 99 -22.96 -7.51 12.91
C GLN A 99 -23.22 -8.75 13.79
N GLY A 100 -23.35 -8.52 15.10
CA GLY A 100 -23.64 -9.56 16.08
C GLY A 100 -22.44 -10.39 16.57
N ALA A 101 -21.22 -10.13 16.05
CA ALA A 101 -20.01 -10.70 16.63
C ALA A 101 -19.48 -9.85 17.78
N ASP A 102 -19.01 -10.51 18.84
CA ASP A 102 -18.43 -9.89 20.02
C ASP A 102 -17.18 -10.66 20.43
N LEU A 103 -16.08 -9.93 20.63
CA LEU A 103 -14.79 -10.48 21.07
C LEU A 103 -14.45 -10.10 22.52
N GLY A 104 -15.40 -9.48 23.23
CA GLY A 104 -15.26 -9.02 24.61
C GLY A 104 -14.49 -7.70 24.74
N ASP A 105 -14.65 -7.05 25.90
CA ASP A 105 -14.17 -5.68 26.18
C ASP A 105 -12.64 -5.54 26.17
N ALA A 106 -11.90 -6.64 26.22
CA ALA A 106 -10.44 -6.64 26.19
C ALA A 106 -9.86 -6.30 24.80
N LEU A 107 -10.67 -6.39 23.73
CA LEU A 107 -10.25 -6.15 22.35
C LEU A 107 -10.94 -4.92 21.79
N ASN A 108 -10.14 -3.99 21.26
CA ASN A 108 -10.64 -2.80 20.60
C ASN A 108 -11.30 -3.20 19.27
N ALA A 109 -12.62 -3.12 19.19
CA ALA A 109 -13.39 -3.54 18.04
C ALA A 109 -14.37 -2.45 17.60
N THR A 110 -14.71 -2.45 16.32
CA THR A 110 -15.75 -1.61 15.74
C THR A 110 -16.56 -2.41 14.73
N ASP A 111 -17.76 -1.93 14.44
CA ASP A 111 -18.55 -2.42 13.33
C ASP A 111 -17.77 -2.34 12.00
N LYS A 112 -17.87 -3.40 11.20
CA LYS A 112 -17.13 -3.54 9.94
C LYS A 112 -17.49 -2.48 8.91
N GLU A 113 -18.77 -2.13 8.76
CA GLU A 113 -19.19 -1.14 7.77
C GLU A 113 -18.62 0.23 8.16
N THR A 114 -18.77 0.60 9.43
CA THR A 114 -18.22 1.84 9.99
C THR A 114 -16.71 1.95 9.80
N GLY A 115 -15.96 0.89 10.10
CA GLY A 115 -14.51 0.89 9.95
C GLY A 115 -14.05 0.91 8.49
N LEU A 116 -14.79 0.28 7.58
CA LEU A 116 -14.51 0.34 6.15
C LEU A 116 -14.78 1.74 5.57
N GLU A 117 -15.87 2.37 5.95
CA GLU A 117 -16.18 3.75 5.57
C GLU A 117 -15.10 4.72 6.06
N GLU A 118 -14.67 4.57 7.31
CA GLU A 118 -13.60 5.37 7.91
C GLU A 118 -12.29 5.24 7.12
N ILE A 119 -11.81 4.00 6.89
CA ILE A 119 -10.53 3.80 6.21
C ILE A 119 -10.59 4.21 4.74
N HIS A 120 -11.69 3.95 4.02
CA HIS A 120 -11.82 4.38 2.63
C HIS A 120 -11.88 5.90 2.48
N ARG A 121 -12.41 6.61 3.49
CA ARG A 121 -12.32 8.07 3.53
C ARG A 121 -10.88 8.55 3.69
N TYR A 122 -10.07 7.91 4.54
CA TYR A 122 -8.65 8.27 4.70
C TYR A 122 -7.81 7.94 3.48
N LEU A 123 -8.09 6.82 2.81
CA LEU A 123 -7.34 6.39 1.64
C LEU A 123 -7.56 7.29 0.42
N LYS A 124 -8.65 8.06 0.38
CA LYS A 124 -8.96 8.91 -0.77
C LYS A 124 -7.82 9.90 -1.07
N ASN A 125 -7.18 9.75 -2.22
CA ASN A 125 -6.04 10.55 -2.69
C ASN A 125 -4.79 10.54 -1.79
N ILE A 126 -4.68 9.60 -0.84
CA ILE A 126 -3.57 9.59 0.13
C ILE A 126 -2.19 9.40 -0.53
N MET A 127 -2.16 8.90 -1.77
CA MET A 127 -0.93 8.65 -2.53
C MET A 127 -0.67 9.66 -3.65
N ALA A 128 -1.39 10.78 -3.72
CA ALA A 128 -1.11 11.81 -4.71
C ALA A 128 0.37 12.26 -4.64
N GLY A 129 1.07 12.27 -5.77
CA GLY A 129 2.51 12.58 -5.81
C GLY A 129 3.44 11.43 -5.38
N LYS A 130 2.91 10.22 -5.14
CA LYS A 130 3.66 9.05 -4.66
C LYS A 130 3.54 7.88 -5.63
N GLU A 131 4.49 6.97 -5.54
CA GLU A 131 4.38 5.64 -6.13
C GLU A 131 3.63 4.70 -5.17
N MET A 132 2.75 3.87 -5.72
CA MET A 132 2.09 2.77 -5.00
C MET A 132 2.76 1.44 -5.29
#